data_AF-A0A2H0M8D8-F1
#
_entry.id   AF-A0A2H0M8D8-F1
#
_cell.length_a   1.000
_cell.length_b   1.000
_cell.length_c   1.000
_cell.angle_alpha   90.00
_cell.angle_beta   90.00
_cell.angle_gamma   90.00
#
_symmetry.space_group_name_H-M   'P 1'
#
loop_
_entity.id
_entity.type
_entity.pdbx_description
1 polymer ?
#
loop_
_entity_poly.entity_id
_entity_poly.type
_entity_poly.pdbx_seq_one_letter_code
_entity_poly.pdbx_strand_id
1 'polypeptide(L)'
;MKKAVISIIVIIIVATLMSIVFVDGSDPDKISEEVSHFKQLLEERGIKDVGQPIEGFDAELLMVAFPGFDISDFERVETLGGKYEVKEEELHFVQSEKDPKTSADKMVVDSGYKKILENITKRLDIEIKNVEDVEMLVSRIDTADTIRVGLGDDGEAFDIKVTPIEIIEDSRCPQNVECIQAGTVSLRVYVVAKGVTQEKILILGEAVKADYARLVLQDVIPLPMQNEDIDMSDYLFFFKVSI
;
A
#
# COMPACT_ATOMS: atom_id res chain seq x y z
N MET A 1 31.51 62.74 -21.57
CA MET A 1 31.36 61.30 -21.92
C MET A 1 31.43 60.35 -20.72
N LYS A 2 32.25 60.60 -19.67
CA LYS A 2 32.34 59.69 -18.50
C LYS A 2 31.08 59.58 -17.62
N LYS A 3 30.21 60.60 -17.58
CA LYS A 3 28.98 60.58 -16.75
C LYS A 3 27.86 59.69 -17.32
N ALA A 4 27.80 59.50 -18.64
CA ALA A 4 26.78 58.67 -19.27
C ALA A 4 27.04 57.15 -19.08
N VAL A 5 28.31 56.75 -19.00
CA VAL A 5 28.71 55.34 -18.83
C VAL A 5 28.43 54.84 -17.40
N ILE A 6 28.59 55.72 -16.40
CA ILE A 6 28.33 55.37 -14.99
C ILE A 6 26.83 55.18 -14.72
N SER A 7 25.96 55.98 -15.35
CA SER A 7 24.50 55.81 -15.21
C SER A 7 23.99 54.50 -15.81
N ILE A 8 24.54 54.03 -16.92
CA ILE A 8 24.10 52.79 -17.57
C ILE A 8 24.50 51.56 -16.73
N ILE A 9 25.69 51.58 -16.13
CA ILE A 9 26.16 50.48 -15.27
C ILE A 9 25.34 50.38 -13.98
N VAL A 10 24.95 51.52 -13.38
CA VAL A 10 24.10 51.52 -12.17
C VAL A 10 22.69 51.02 -12.48
N ILE A 11 22.12 51.35 -13.65
CA ILE A 11 20.79 50.88 -14.04
C ILE A 11 20.80 49.37 -14.33
N ILE A 12 21.86 48.84 -14.95
CA ILE A 12 21.99 47.38 -15.19
C ILE A 12 22.16 46.63 -13.87
N ILE A 13 22.97 47.15 -12.94
CA ILE A 13 23.16 46.53 -11.62
C ILE A 13 21.87 46.55 -10.80
N VAL A 14 21.09 47.64 -10.83
CA VAL A 14 19.77 47.73 -10.19
C VAL A 14 18.77 46.80 -10.87
N ALA A 15 18.77 46.68 -12.21
CA ALA A 15 17.90 45.74 -12.91
C ALA A 15 18.25 44.28 -12.60
N THR A 16 19.55 43.92 -12.50
CA THR A 16 19.97 42.56 -12.10
C THR A 16 19.73 42.27 -10.61
N LEU A 17 19.76 43.28 -9.74
CA LEU A 17 19.38 43.14 -8.33
C LEU A 17 17.85 43.10 -8.13
N MET A 18 17.08 43.68 -9.04
CA MET A 18 15.61 43.61 -9.02
C MET A 18 15.04 42.31 -9.60
N SER A 19 15.85 41.53 -10.33
CA SER A 19 15.47 40.20 -10.82
C SER A 19 15.72 39.05 -9.83
N ILE A 20 16.32 39.30 -8.66
CA ILE A 20 16.60 38.27 -7.64
C ILE A 20 15.56 38.27 -6.49
N VAL A 21 14.53 39.11 -6.57
CA VAL A 21 13.43 39.12 -5.59
C VAL A 21 12.13 38.74 -6.29
N PHE A 22 12.13 37.59 -6.98
CA PHE A 22 10.91 36.78 -7.03
C PHE A 22 10.78 36.14 -5.66
N VAL A 23 10.11 36.86 -4.75
CA VAL A 23 9.44 36.25 -3.61
C VAL A 23 8.43 35.29 -4.22
N ASP A 24 8.77 34.01 -4.17
CA ASP A 24 7.85 32.93 -4.48
C ASP A 24 6.65 33.10 -3.55
N GLY A 25 5.52 33.49 -4.14
CA GLY A 25 4.23 33.53 -3.46
C GLY A 25 3.74 32.09 -3.30
N SER A 26 4.46 31.29 -2.51
CA SER A 26 4.01 29.97 -2.11
C SER A 26 2.82 30.17 -1.19
N ASP A 27 1.63 30.06 -1.75
CA ASP A 27 0.39 29.86 -0.99
C ASP A 27 0.62 28.66 -0.06
N PRO A 28 0.61 28.85 1.27
CA PRO A 28 0.92 27.78 2.23
C PRO A 28 -0.06 26.60 2.15
N ASP A 29 -1.23 26.80 1.52
CA ASP A 29 -2.25 25.76 1.34
C ASP A 29 -2.11 25.02 -0.01
N LYS A 30 -1.22 25.47 -0.92
CA LYS A 30 -1.03 24.80 -2.21
C LYS A 30 -0.08 23.61 -2.07
N ILE A 31 -0.63 22.41 -2.08
CA ILE A 31 0.15 21.16 -2.17
C ILE A 31 0.96 21.11 -3.48
N SER A 32 2.10 20.43 -3.45
CA SER A 32 2.95 20.30 -4.64
C SER A 32 2.28 19.47 -5.73
N GLU A 33 2.79 19.56 -6.96
CA GLU A 33 2.28 18.77 -8.10
C GLU A 33 2.40 17.27 -7.82
N GLU A 34 3.50 16.84 -7.20
CA GLU A 34 3.78 15.46 -6.82
C GLU A 34 2.78 14.93 -5.79
N VAL A 35 2.42 15.73 -4.78
CA VAL A 35 1.41 15.36 -3.78
C VAL A 35 0.02 15.25 -4.42
N SER A 36 -0.31 16.19 -5.31
CA SER A 36 -1.59 16.18 -6.04
C SER A 36 -1.70 14.93 -6.92
N HIS A 37 -0.63 14.61 -7.65
CA HIS A 37 -0.55 13.41 -8.49
C HIS A 37 -0.61 12.13 -7.66
N PHE A 38 0.11 12.08 -6.53
CA PHE A 38 0.09 10.96 -5.60
C PHE A 38 -1.32 10.66 -5.09
N LYS A 39 -2.02 11.70 -4.59
CA LYS A 39 -3.42 11.60 -4.16
C LYS A 39 -4.30 11.06 -5.29
N GLN A 40 -4.21 11.65 -6.48
CA GLN A 40 -5.01 11.25 -7.62
C GLN A 40 -4.80 9.77 -7.97
N LEU A 41 -3.55 9.31 -8.03
CA LEU A 41 -3.23 7.91 -8.31
C LEU A 41 -3.79 6.96 -7.25
N LEU A 42 -3.69 7.31 -5.96
CA LEU A 42 -4.24 6.51 -4.88
C LEU A 42 -5.77 6.42 -4.95
N GLU A 43 -6.46 7.53 -5.20
CA GLU A 43 -7.91 7.53 -5.30
C GLU A 43 -8.38 6.77 -6.55
N GLU A 44 -7.77 7.01 -7.72
CA GLU A 44 -8.15 6.36 -8.97
C GLU A 44 -7.94 4.84 -8.95
N ARG A 45 -6.80 4.38 -8.42
CA ARG A 45 -6.53 2.94 -8.32
C ARG A 45 -7.30 2.31 -7.16
N GLY A 46 -7.40 3.00 -6.01
CA GLY A 46 -8.20 2.53 -4.89
C GLY A 46 -9.67 2.32 -5.26
N ILE A 47 -10.26 3.21 -6.08
CA ILE A 47 -11.64 3.06 -6.55
C ILE A 47 -11.82 1.77 -7.36
N LYS A 48 -10.81 1.34 -8.12
CA LYS A 48 -10.87 0.08 -8.90
C LYS A 48 -10.87 -1.14 -7.99
N ASP A 49 -10.18 -1.07 -6.86
CA ASP A 49 -9.93 -2.22 -5.99
C ASP A 49 -10.97 -2.35 -4.87
N VAL A 50 -11.35 -1.24 -4.23
CA VAL A 50 -12.29 -1.23 -3.09
C VAL A 50 -13.62 -0.55 -3.40
N GLY A 51 -13.82 -0.03 -4.62
CA GLY A 51 -14.99 0.75 -5.00
C GLY A 51 -14.90 2.22 -4.56
N GLN A 52 -15.88 3.04 -4.96
CA GLN A 52 -15.90 4.46 -4.61
C GLN A 52 -16.42 4.70 -3.19
N PRO A 53 -15.60 5.19 -2.24
CA PRO A 53 -16.05 5.52 -0.91
C PRO A 53 -16.97 6.75 -0.94
N ILE A 54 -18.06 6.72 -0.17
CA ILE A 54 -19.01 7.84 -0.09
C ILE A 54 -18.38 9.05 0.60
N GLU A 55 -17.56 8.78 1.62
CA GLU A 55 -16.95 9.80 2.49
C GLU A 55 -15.50 10.14 2.09
N GLY A 56 -14.97 9.51 1.03
CA GLY A 56 -13.54 9.55 0.69
C GLY A 56 -12.72 8.44 1.34
N PHE A 57 -11.43 8.42 1.04
CA PHE A 57 -10.51 7.39 1.51
C PHE A 57 -10.04 7.67 2.95
N ASP A 58 -10.10 6.63 3.78
CA ASP A 58 -9.46 6.59 5.09
C ASP A 58 -8.23 5.67 5.05
N ALA A 59 -7.45 5.60 6.14
CA ALA A 59 -6.25 4.77 6.19
C ALA A 59 -6.53 3.27 6.01
N GLU A 60 -7.66 2.77 6.52
CA GLU A 60 -8.02 1.36 6.44
C GLU A 60 -8.31 0.99 4.97
N LEU A 61 -9.11 1.80 4.28
CA LEU A 61 -9.41 1.63 2.85
C LEU A 61 -8.15 1.73 1.99
N LEU A 62 -7.25 2.67 2.29
CA LEU A 62 -5.98 2.80 1.57
C LEU A 62 -5.09 1.57 1.78
N MET A 63 -4.98 1.03 2.99
CA MET A 63 -4.20 -0.20 3.24
C MET A 63 -4.80 -1.44 2.58
N VAL A 64 -6.12 -1.48 2.39
CA VAL A 64 -6.78 -2.56 1.63
C VAL A 64 -6.49 -2.42 0.14
N ALA A 65 -6.59 -1.20 -0.40
CA ALA A 65 -6.36 -0.90 -1.81
C ALA A 65 -4.89 -1.01 -2.22
N PHE A 66 -3.96 -0.67 -1.34
CA PHE A 66 -2.52 -0.65 -1.61
C PHE A 66 -1.83 -1.45 -0.50
N PRO A 67 -1.65 -2.76 -0.71
CA PRO A 67 -1.13 -3.62 0.32
C PRO A 67 0.32 -3.33 0.72
N GLY A 68 0.99 -2.40 0.04
CA GLY A 68 2.33 -1.93 0.40
C GLY A 68 2.44 -0.75 1.29
N PHE A 69 1.31 -0.24 1.76
CA PHE A 69 1.34 0.54 2.96
C PHE A 69 1.61 -0.33 4.20
N ASP A 70 2.52 0.17 5.01
CA ASP A 70 2.72 -0.23 6.39
C ASP A 70 1.95 0.74 7.31
N ILE A 71 1.53 0.28 8.49
CA ILE A 71 0.82 1.14 9.46
C ILE A 71 1.62 2.40 9.83
N SER A 72 2.95 2.32 9.83
CA SER A 72 3.84 3.44 10.13
C SER A 72 3.78 4.56 9.08
N ASP A 73 3.29 4.27 7.86
CA ASP A 73 3.07 5.28 6.83
C ASP A 73 1.94 6.25 7.20
N PHE A 74 1.04 5.81 8.09
CA PHE A 74 -0.09 6.61 8.55
C PHE A 74 0.20 7.37 9.84
N GLU A 75 1.44 7.33 10.36
CA GLU A 75 1.81 8.07 11.56
C GLU A 75 1.67 9.59 11.35
N ARG A 76 0.82 10.21 12.19
CA ARG A 76 0.47 11.64 12.18
C ARG A 76 -0.20 12.13 10.89
N VAL A 77 -0.81 11.23 10.11
CA VAL A 77 -1.58 11.61 8.92
C VAL A 77 -2.83 12.36 9.34
N GLU A 78 -2.98 13.57 8.79
CA GLU A 78 -4.13 14.42 9.05
C GLU A 78 -5.38 13.91 8.32
N THR A 79 -6.52 14.03 8.99
CA THR A 79 -7.84 13.68 8.46
C THR A 79 -8.80 14.85 8.64
N LEU A 80 -10.01 14.73 8.11
CA LEU A 80 -11.03 15.78 8.21
C LEU A 80 -11.36 16.14 9.68
N GLY A 81 -11.46 15.13 10.55
CA GLY A 81 -11.87 15.29 11.95
C GLY A 81 -10.75 15.12 12.97
N GLY A 82 -9.51 14.87 12.56
CA GLY A 82 -8.42 14.59 13.48
C GLY A 82 -7.13 14.17 12.77
N LYS A 83 -6.50 13.12 13.31
CA LYS A 83 -5.29 12.52 12.74
C LYS A 83 -5.15 11.07 13.18
N TYR A 84 -4.32 10.33 12.46
CA TYR A 84 -3.88 9.00 12.88
C TYR A 84 -2.63 9.07 13.77
N GLU A 85 -2.52 8.16 14.72
CA GLU A 85 -1.33 7.91 15.56
C GLU A 85 -1.10 6.40 15.69
N VAL A 86 0.15 5.97 15.54
CA VAL A 86 0.57 4.59 15.74
C VAL A 86 1.04 4.41 17.17
N LYS A 87 0.40 3.51 17.92
CA LYS A 87 0.76 3.15 19.30
C LYS A 87 0.80 1.64 19.42
N GLU A 88 1.85 1.10 20.03
CA GLU A 88 1.97 -0.34 20.27
C GLU A 88 1.78 -1.21 19.01
N GLU A 89 2.26 -0.72 17.85
CA GLU A 89 2.08 -1.37 16.54
C GLU A 89 0.62 -1.45 16.05
N GLU A 90 -0.27 -0.60 16.58
CA GLU A 90 -1.65 -0.43 16.12
C GLU A 90 -1.91 1.00 15.65
N LEU A 91 -2.77 1.15 14.64
CA LEU A 91 -3.18 2.45 14.12
C LEU A 91 -4.43 2.96 14.85
N HIS A 92 -4.32 4.10 15.52
CA HIS A 92 -5.42 4.73 16.24
C HIS A 92 -5.83 6.05 15.60
N PHE A 93 -7.13 6.29 15.50
CA PHE A 93 -7.66 7.59 15.14
C PHE A 93 -7.79 8.48 16.39
N VAL A 94 -7.11 9.63 16.37
CA VAL A 94 -7.16 10.65 17.43
C VAL A 94 -8.00 11.82 16.93
N GLN A 95 -9.21 11.93 17.47
CA GLN A 95 -10.17 12.94 17.08
C GLN A 95 -9.80 14.32 17.64
N SER A 96 -10.05 15.37 16.86
CA SER A 96 -10.00 16.75 17.33
C SER A 96 -11.26 17.10 18.14
N GLU A 97 -11.22 18.15 18.96
CA GLU A 97 -12.36 18.56 19.82
C GLU A 97 -13.59 19.12 19.05
N LYS A 98 -13.69 18.88 17.74
CA LYS A 98 -14.77 19.39 16.90
C LYS A 98 -16.00 18.49 16.99
N ASP A 99 -17.13 19.07 17.38
CA ASP A 99 -18.46 18.52 17.20
C ASP A 99 -19.16 19.18 15.98
N PRO A 100 -20.06 18.49 15.27
CA PRO A 100 -20.49 17.10 15.47
C PRO A 100 -19.52 16.09 14.85
N LYS A 101 -19.46 14.88 15.43
CA LYS A 101 -18.67 13.75 14.94
C LYS A 101 -19.37 13.06 13.76
N THR A 102 -18.63 12.75 12.71
CA THR A 102 -19.17 12.11 11.50
C THR A 102 -18.31 10.94 11.02
N SER A 103 -18.86 10.08 10.15
CA SER A 103 -18.12 9.03 9.45
C SER A 103 -16.98 9.59 8.59
N ALA A 104 -17.15 10.80 8.06
CA ALA A 104 -16.14 11.50 7.26
C ALA A 104 -14.92 11.94 8.06
N ASP A 105 -14.96 11.94 9.40
CA ASP A 105 -13.88 12.44 10.25
C ASP A 105 -12.55 11.70 10.04
N LYS A 106 -12.60 10.44 9.59
CA LYS A 106 -11.43 9.62 9.27
C LYS A 106 -10.88 9.85 7.86
N MET A 107 -11.59 10.56 6.98
CA MET A 107 -11.16 10.82 5.61
C MET A 107 -9.82 11.56 5.60
N VAL A 108 -8.84 11.02 4.87
CA VAL A 108 -7.52 11.66 4.68
C VAL A 108 -7.70 12.95 3.88
N VAL A 109 -7.14 14.05 4.39
CA VAL A 109 -7.15 15.35 3.71
C VAL A 109 -5.84 15.56 2.94
N ASP A 110 -5.75 16.63 2.15
CA ASP A 110 -4.59 16.91 1.28
C ASP A 110 -3.26 16.95 2.04
N SER A 111 -3.23 17.57 3.23
CA SER A 111 -2.06 17.54 4.12
C SER A 111 -1.74 16.14 4.65
N GLY A 112 -2.76 15.30 4.81
CA GLY A 112 -2.62 13.89 5.12
C GLY A 112 -1.95 13.11 4.01
N TYR A 113 -2.36 13.28 2.74
CA TYR A 113 -1.69 12.65 1.59
C TYR A 113 -0.22 13.08 1.46
N LYS A 114 0.08 14.36 1.71
CA LYS A 114 1.47 14.83 1.80
C LYS A 114 2.24 14.06 2.87
N LYS A 115 1.66 13.90 4.07
CA LYS A 115 2.28 13.18 5.18
C LYS A 115 2.52 11.70 4.84
N ILE A 116 1.55 11.05 4.19
CA ILE A 116 1.68 9.66 3.70
C ILE A 116 2.88 9.55 2.74
N LEU A 117 2.95 10.43 1.73
CA LEU A 117 4.05 10.45 0.76
C LEU A 117 5.41 10.62 1.45
N GLU A 118 5.53 11.56 2.39
CA GLU A 118 6.74 11.77 3.19
C GLU A 118 7.15 10.52 4.00
N ASN A 119 6.17 9.86 4.63
CA ASN A 119 6.45 8.71 5.49
C ASN A 119 6.92 7.51 4.66
N ILE A 120 6.28 7.22 3.53
CA ILE A 120 6.62 6.08 2.68
C ILE A 120 7.95 6.29 1.98
N THR A 121 8.18 7.47 1.43
CA THR A 121 9.46 7.80 0.77
C THR A 121 10.62 7.65 1.74
N LYS A 122 10.43 8.08 3.00
CA LYS A 122 11.38 7.83 4.07
C LYS A 122 11.54 6.34 4.42
N ARG A 123 10.44 5.59 4.53
CA ARG A 123 10.46 4.16 4.87
C ARG A 123 11.15 3.33 3.78
N LEU A 124 10.88 3.64 2.53
CA LEU A 124 11.39 2.93 1.36
C LEU A 124 12.75 3.48 0.86
N ASP A 125 13.25 4.55 1.47
CA ASP A 125 14.49 5.25 1.07
C ASP A 125 14.46 5.70 -0.41
N ILE A 126 13.35 6.33 -0.81
CA ILE A 126 13.09 6.80 -2.17
C ILE A 126 13.08 8.34 -2.18
N GLU A 127 13.80 8.94 -3.13
CA GLU A 127 13.78 10.38 -3.38
C GLU A 127 12.79 10.67 -4.53
N ILE A 128 11.83 11.58 -4.32
CA ILE A 128 10.87 12.01 -5.35
C ILE A 128 11.33 13.32 -5.95
N LYS A 129 11.61 13.33 -7.26
CA LYS A 129 12.08 14.52 -8.00
C LYS A 129 11.05 15.05 -8.98
N ASN A 130 10.10 14.20 -9.38
CA ASN A 130 9.08 14.49 -10.37
C ASN A 130 7.87 13.55 -10.19
N VAL A 131 6.87 13.73 -11.05
CA VAL A 131 5.64 12.93 -11.05
C VAL A 131 5.87 11.48 -11.51
N GLU A 132 6.87 11.21 -12.35
CA GLU A 132 7.23 9.84 -12.76
C GLU A 132 7.76 9.01 -11.57
N ASP A 133 8.53 9.62 -10.67
CA ASP A 133 8.97 8.98 -9.42
C ASP A 133 7.78 8.63 -8.52
N VAL A 134 6.74 9.47 -8.51
CA VAL A 134 5.48 9.19 -7.79
C VAL A 134 4.76 8.00 -8.40
N GLU A 135 4.69 7.89 -9.73
CA GLU A 135 4.08 6.74 -10.39
C GLU A 135 4.81 5.43 -10.08
N MET A 136 6.14 5.45 -10.09
CA MET A 136 6.95 4.30 -9.68
C MET A 136 6.72 3.93 -8.22
N LEU A 137 6.63 4.93 -7.34
CA LEU A 137 6.31 4.72 -5.94
C LEU A 137 4.94 4.07 -5.77
N VAL A 138 3.88 4.64 -6.38
CA VAL A 138 2.53 4.08 -6.29
C VAL A 138 2.50 2.67 -6.85
N SER A 139 3.14 2.42 -8.00
CA SER A 139 3.25 1.07 -8.55
C SER A 139 3.93 0.08 -7.58
N ARG A 140 4.86 0.55 -6.74
CA ARG A 140 5.57 -0.29 -5.77
C ARG A 140 4.72 -0.63 -4.54
N ILE A 141 3.89 0.29 -4.07
CA ILE A 141 2.96 0.05 -2.94
C ILE A 141 1.66 -0.63 -3.39
N ASP A 142 1.40 -0.60 -4.70
CA ASP A 142 0.33 -1.32 -5.40
C ASP A 142 0.80 -2.72 -5.87
N THR A 143 2.03 -3.13 -5.55
CA THR A 143 2.52 -4.42 -6.06
C THR A 143 2.06 -5.58 -5.19
N ALA A 144 1.07 -6.29 -5.71
CA ALA A 144 0.83 -7.67 -5.36
C ALA A 144 1.20 -8.58 -6.54
N ASP A 145 1.72 -9.76 -6.24
CA ASP A 145 2.02 -10.80 -7.22
C ASP A 145 1.39 -12.12 -6.75
N THR A 146 1.11 -13.01 -7.69
CA THR A 146 0.50 -14.31 -7.42
C THR A 146 1.48 -15.42 -7.74
N ILE A 147 1.89 -16.16 -6.73
CA ILE A 147 2.69 -17.37 -6.88
C ILE A 147 1.73 -18.54 -7.09
N ARG A 148 1.95 -19.33 -8.15
CA ARG A 148 1.23 -20.59 -8.39
C ARG A 148 2.19 -21.77 -8.35
N VAL A 149 2.00 -22.67 -7.39
CA VAL A 149 2.91 -23.81 -7.18
C VAL A 149 2.20 -25.08 -6.73
N GLY A 150 2.81 -26.23 -7.00
CA GLY A 150 2.37 -27.53 -6.50
C GLY A 150 2.87 -27.83 -5.10
N LEU A 151 2.40 -28.94 -4.52
CA LEU A 151 2.88 -29.42 -3.23
C LEU A 151 4.36 -29.84 -3.33
N GLY A 152 5.22 -29.26 -2.49
CA GLY A 152 6.66 -29.50 -2.46
C GLY A 152 7.49 -28.65 -3.43
N ASP A 153 6.85 -27.87 -4.31
CA ASP A 153 7.52 -27.00 -5.26
C ASP A 153 7.76 -25.59 -4.68
N ASP A 154 8.86 -24.97 -5.10
CA ASP A 154 9.19 -23.59 -4.75
C ASP A 154 8.51 -22.60 -5.71
N GLY A 155 7.99 -21.51 -5.17
CA GLY A 155 7.60 -20.33 -5.93
C GLY A 155 8.04 -19.06 -5.23
N GLU A 156 8.25 -17.99 -5.99
CA GLU A 156 8.90 -16.79 -5.48
C GLU A 156 8.33 -15.52 -6.09
N ALA A 157 8.10 -14.52 -5.25
CA ALA A 157 7.75 -13.16 -5.64
C ALA A 157 8.29 -12.17 -4.60
N PHE A 158 8.80 -11.02 -5.03
CA PHE A 158 9.38 -9.98 -4.16
C PHE A 158 10.41 -10.51 -3.15
N ASP A 159 11.33 -11.38 -3.55
CA ASP A 159 12.32 -12.06 -2.68
C ASP A 159 11.69 -12.86 -1.51
N ILE A 160 10.40 -13.17 -1.60
CA ILE A 160 9.68 -14.09 -0.73
C ILE A 160 9.48 -15.39 -1.50
N LYS A 161 10.17 -16.44 -1.06
CA LYS A 161 9.97 -17.79 -1.56
C LYS A 161 9.02 -18.56 -0.65
N VAL A 162 8.05 -19.24 -1.24
CA VAL A 162 7.04 -20.05 -0.55
C VAL A 162 7.08 -21.47 -1.10
N THR A 163 7.12 -22.44 -0.21
CA THR A 163 7.12 -23.88 -0.54
C THR A 163 6.01 -24.56 0.27
N PRO A 164 4.93 -25.03 -0.36
CA PRO A 164 3.90 -25.83 0.30
C PRO A 164 4.46 -27.18 0.72
N ILE A 165 4.27 -27.57 1.99
CA ILE A 165 4.88 -28.79 2.53
C ILE A 165 3.84 -29.84 2.85
N GLU A 166 2.71 -29.45 3.43
CA GLU A 166 1.70 -30.38 3.91
C GLU A 166 0.32 -29.72 3.95
N ILE A 167 -0.68 -30.38 3.38
CA ILE A 167 -2.09 -30.01 3.57
C ILE A 167 -2.51 -30.55 4.94
N ILE A 168 -2.79 -29.65 5.88
CA ILE A 168 -3.24 -30.00 7.24
C ILE A 168 -4.72 -30.34 7.21
N GLU A 169 -5.51 -29.55 6.50
CA GLU A 169 -6.95 -29.73 6.35
C GLU A 169 -7.39 -29.23 4.98
N ASP A 170 -8.28 -29.98 4.33
CA ASP A 170 -9.06 -29.52 3.19
C ASP A 170 -10.51 -29.93 3.41
N SER A 171 -11.30 -29.02 3.96
CA SER A 171 -12.72 -29.20 4.25
C SER A 171 -13.63 -28.43 3.30
N ARG A 172 -13.07 -27.89 2.20
CA ARG A 172 -13.80 -27.11 1.20
C ARG A 172 -15.05 -27.85 0.73
N CYS A 173 -16.13 -27.09 0.51
CA CYS A 173 -17.39 -27.68 0.07
C CYS A 173 -17.22 -28.34 -1.31
N PRO A 174 -17.54 -29.64 -1.47
CA PRO A 174 -17.45 -30.29 -2.75
C PRO A 174 -18.36 -29.67 -3.80
N GLN A 175 -17.90 -29.57 -5.05
CA GLN A 175 -18.63 -28.88 -6.13
C GLN A 175 -20.02 -29.47 -6.43
N ASN A 176 -20.23 -30.75 -6.10
CA ASN A 176 -21.47 -31.49 -6.33
C ASN A 176 -22.33 -31.63 -5.07
N VAL A 177 -22.09 -30.84 -4.03
CA VAL A 177 -22.81 -30.87 -2.75
C VAL A 177 -23.24 -29.46 -2.35
N GLU A 178 -24.41 -29.35 -1.73
CA GLU A 178 -24.85 -28.10 -1.09
C GLU A 178 -24.46 -28.14 0.41
N CYS A 179 -23.46 -27.34 0.78
CA CYS A 179 -22.99 -27.25 2.16
C CYS A 179 -23.72 -26.14 2.93
N ILE A 180 -23.96 -26.37 4.22
CA ILE A 180 -24.54 -25.36 5.13
C ILE A 180 -23.47 -24.33 5.54
N GLN A 181 -22.21 -24.74 5.59
CA GLN A 181 -21.06 -23.90 5.95
C GLN A 181 -19.99 -24.01 4.86
N ALA A 182 -19.33 -22.90 4.55
CA ALA A 182 -18.14 -22.91 3.71
C ALA A 182 -16.98 -23.51 4.52
N GLY A 183 -16.39 -24.61 4.02
CA GLY A 183 -15.17 -25.17 4.60
C GLY A 183 -13.93 -24.37 4.22
N THR A 184 -12.76 -24.86 4.60
CA THR A 184 -11.48 -24.13 4.42
C THR A 184 -10.35 -25.05 3.99
N VAL A 185 -9.17 -24.46 3.73
CA VAL A 185 -7.91 -25.20 3.61
C VAL A 185 -6.93 -24.62 4.62
N SER A 186 -6.28 -25.51 5.38
CA SER A 186 -5.12 -25.19 6.21
C SER A 186 -3.88 -25.85 5.63
N LEU A 187 -2.84 -25.07 5.37
CA LEU A 187 -1.65 -25.49 4.64
C LEU A 187 -0.39 -25.13 5.44
N ARG A 188 0.50 -26.10 5.65
CA ARG A 188 1.85 -25.85 6.17
C ARG A 188 2.77 -25.47 5.03
N VAL A 189 3.52 -24.39 5.19
CA VAL A 189 4.47 -23.88 4.19
C VAL A 189 5.81 -23.53 4.84
N TYR A 190 6.89 -23.64 4.07
CA TYR A 190 8.11 -22.89 4.35
C TYR A 190 8.07 -21.56 3.62
N VAL A 191 8.39 -20.49 4.34
CA VAL A 191 8.56 -19.15 3.79
C VAL A 191 10.01 -18.73 4.00
N VAL A 192 10.70 -18.40 2.92
CA VAL A 192 12.06 -17.85 2.96
C VAL A 192 11.98 -16.37 2.59
N ALA A 193 12.39 -15.52 3.54
CA ALA A 193 12.49 -14.08 3.35
C ALA A 193 13.86 -13.60 3.83
N LYS A 194 14.58 -12.82 3.00
CA LYS A 194 15.96 -12.36 3.29
C LYS A 194 16.91 -13.49 3.74
N GLY A 195 16.74 -14.69 3.17
CA GLY A 195 17.53 -15.87 3.50
C GLY A 195 17.19 -16.56 4.83
N VAL A 196 16.17 -16.08 5.55
CA VAL A 196 15.66 -16.74 6.77
C VAL A 196 14.45 -17.60 6.41
N THR A 197 14.52 -18.89 6.71
CA THR A 197 13.41 -19.83 6.54
C THR A 197 12.55 -19.88 7.80
N GLN A 198 11.23 -19.73 7.63
CA GLN A 198 10.23 -19.87 8.69
C GLN A 198 9.17 -20.88 8.27
N GLU A 199 8.70 -21.69 9.20
CA GLU A 199 7.52 -22.53 9.00
C GLU A 199 6.27 -21.74 9.40
N LYS A 200 5.23 -21.78 8.57
CA LYS A 200 3.95 -21.11 8.83
C LYS A 200 2.78 -22.02 8.45
N ILE A 201 1.66 -21.82 9.12
CA ILE A 201 0.36 -22.38 8.72
C ILE A 201 -0.44 -21.25 8.09
N LEU A 202 -0.91 -21.47 6.86
CA LEU A 202 -1.78 -20.56 6.14
C LEU A 202 -3.19 -21.13 6.11
N ILE A 203 -4.18 -20.29 6.36
CA ILE A 203 -5.60 -20.61 6.21
C ILE A 203 -6.10 -19.87 4.97
N LEU A 204 -6.92 -20.54 4.15
CA LEU A 204 -7.47 -19.97 2.92
C LEU A 204 -8.15 -18.62 3.18
N GLY A 205 -7.68 -17.58 2.51
CA GLY A 205 -8.15 -16.20 2.62
C GLY A 205 -7.58 -15.39 3.79
N GLU A 206 -6.87 -16.01 4.74
CA GLU A 206 -6.25 -15.30 5.86
C GLU A 206 -4.84 -14.81 5.52
N ALA A 207 -4.56 -13.56 5.89
CA ALA A 207 -3.26 -12.95 5.68
C ALA A 207 -2.29 -13.23 6.83
N VAL A 208 -1.06 -13.58 6.50
CA VAL A 208 0.04 -13.67 7.46
C VAL A 208 1.19 -12.74 7.07
N LYS A 209 1.91 -12.25 8.08
CA LYS A 209 3.14 -11.46 7.86
C LYS A 209 4.32 -12.38 7.51
N ALA A 210 5.02 -12.05 6.43
CA ALA A 210 6.24 -12.68 5.93
C ALA A 210 7.34 -11.62 5.79
N ASP A 211 8.02 -11.32 6.91
CA ASP A 211 8.97 -10.21 7.03
C ASP A 211 8.32 -8.84 6.69
N TYR A 212 8.63 -8.25 5.54
CA TYR A 212 8.03 -6.99 5.06
C TYR A 212 6.79 -7.21 4.18
N ALA A 213 6.49 -8.44 3.76
CA ALA A 213 5.37 -8.74 2.90
C ALA A 213 4.19 -9.33 3.67
N ARG A 214 3.00 -9.20 3.08
CA ARG A 214 1.79 -9.96 3.43
C ARG A 214 1.69 -11.15 2.47
N LEU A 215 1.43 -12.33 3.03
CA LEU A 215 1.24 -13.58 2.30
C LEU A 215 -0.16 -14.12 2.60
N VAL A 216 -0.93 -14.41 1.55
CA VAL A 216 -2.28 -14.98 1.67
C VAL A 216 -2.34 -16.24 0.82
N LEU A 217 -2.84 -17.35 1.38
CA LEU A 217 -3.31 -18.48 0.56
C LEU A 217 -4.61 -18.03 -0.10
N GLN A 218 -4.54 -17.60 -1.35
CA GLN A 218 -5.65 -16.97 -2.05
C GLN A 218 -6.62 -17.99 -2.61
N ASP A 219 -6.10 -19.09 -3.18
CA ASP A 219 -6.91 -20.13 -3.78
C ASP A 219 -6.18 -21.48 -3.79
N VAL A 220 -6.96 -22.55 -3.92
CA VAL A 220 -6.49 -23.93 -4.04
C VAL A 220 -7.30 -24.63 -5.11
N ILE A 221 -6.64 -25.34 -6.03
CA ILE A 221 -7.32 -26.17 -7.02
C ILE A 221 -6.69 -27.58 -7.05
N PRO A 222 -7.45 -28.62 -7.43
CA PRO A 222 -8.89 -28.60 -7.75
C PRO A 222 -9.77 -28.38 -6.50
N LEU A 223 -11.05 -28.06 -6.72
CA LEU A 223 -12.06 -28.13 -5.67
C LEU A 223 -12.47 -29.59 -5.47
N PRO A 224 -12.80 -30.01 -4.23
CA PRO A 224 -13.18 -31.39 -3.96
C PRO A 224 -14.47 -31.80 -4.68
N MET A 225 -14.59 -33.10 -4.95
CA MET A 225 -15.80 -33.74 -5.48
C MET A 225 -16.18 -34.92 -4.59
N GLN A 226 -17.47 -35.09 -4.32
CA GLN A 226 -17.93 -36.19 -3.47
C GLN A 226 -17.64 -37.54 -4.14
N ASN A 227 -17.02 -38.45 -3.39
CA ASN A 227 -16.58 -39.79 -3.83
C ASN A 227 -15.42 -39.80 -4.83
N GLU A 228 -14.69 -38.69 -4.95
CA GLU A 228 -13.47 -38.59 -5.74
C GLU A 228 -12.35 -38.06 -4.85
N ASP A 229 -11.27 -38.83 -4.74
CA ASP A 229 -10.08 -38.41 -4.02
C ASP A 229 -9.21 -37.55 -4.96
N ILE A 230 -8.65 -36.46 -4.43
CA ILE A 230 -7.69 -35.62 -5.16
C ILE A 230 -6.30 -36.23 -4.96
N ASP A 231 -5.54 -36.43 -6.04
CA ASP A 231 -4.13 -36.82 -5.91
C ASP A 231 -3.32 -35.65 -5.35
N MET A 232 -2.41 -35.93 -4.43
CA MET A 232 -1.53 -34.93 -3.85
C MET A 232 -0.74 -34.14 -4.91
N SER A 233 -0.39 -34.75 -6.04
CA SER A 233 0.31 -34.07 -7.14
C SER A 233 -0.57 -33.11 -7.95
N ASP A 234 -1.90 -33.24 -7.85
CA ASP A 234 -2.84 -32.41 -8.60
C ASP A 234 -3.13 -31.08 -7.90
N TYR A 235 -2.77 -30.97 -6.61
CA TYR A 235 -2.92 -29.74 -5.86
C TYR A 235 -2.04 -28.62 -6.41
N LEU A 236 -2.67 -27.47 -6.62
CA LEU A 236 -2.03 -26.21 -6.95
C LEU A 236 -2.53 -25.15 -6.00
N PHE A 237 -1.59 -24.41 -5.43
CA PHE A 237 -1.82 -23.35 -4.47
C PHE A 237 -1.50 -22.01 -5.11
N PHE A 238 -2.39 -21.04 -4.90
CA PHE A 238 -2.21 -19.67 -5.33
C PHE A 238 -1.96 -18.82 -4.11
N PHE A 239 -0.76 -18.24 -4.03
CA PHE A 239 -0.41 -17.33 -2.96
C PHE A 239 -0.38 -15.91 -3.49
N LYS A 240 -1.14 -15.01 -2.86
CA LYS A 240 -0.97 -13.58 -3.08
C LYS A 240 0.13 -13.08 -2.16
N VAL A 241 1.20 -12.55 -2.74
CA VAL A 241 2.26 -11.84 -2.03
C VAL A 241 2.06 -10.36 -2.30
N SER A 242 2.13 -9.54 -1.26
CA SER A 242 2.11 -8.10 -1.44
C SER A 242 3.06 -7.43 -0.46
N ILE A 243 3.92 -6.57 -0.97
CA ILE A 243 4.90 -5.78 -0.21
C ILE A 243 4.30 -4.45 0.16
#